data_AF-A0A1J5P999-F1
#
_entry.id   AF-A0A1J5P999-F1
#
_cell.length_a   1.000
_cell.length_b   1.000
_cell.length_c   1.000
_cell.angle_alpha   90.00
_cell.angle_beta   90.00
_cell.angle_gamma   90.00
#
_symmetry.space_group_name_H-M   'P 1'
#
loop_
_entity.id
_entity.type
_entity.pdbx_description
1 polymer ?
#
loop_
_entity_poly.entity_id
_entity_poly.type
_entity_poly.pdbx_seq_one_letter_code
_entity_poly.pdbx_strand_id
1 'polypeptide(L)'
;MAWGWVGVSRPIVDMGRNASTIEAMQITFTQHALARMAERGISHAEVLATLAQPLRTMDAQNGRKEAQGWIERTGKRQLLRVLYEGDVVVMVITVMATSKFEKYGVQP
;
A
#
# COMPACT_ATOMS: atom_id res chain seq x y z
N MET A 1 -45.69 8.15 -21.77
CA MET A 1 -45.08 6.83 -22.06
C MET A 1 -43.68 7.09 -22.61
N ALA A 2 -42.72 6.32 -22.07
CA ALA A 2 -41.27 6.19 -22.27
C ALA A 2 -40.51 7.00 -23.34
N TRP A 3 -39.31 7.43 -22.90
CA TRP A 3 -38.22 8.12 -23.57
C TRP A 3 -37.35 7.17 -24.42
N GLY A 4 -36.60 7.71 -25.39
CA GLY A 4 -35.53 6.98 -26.09
C GLY A 4 -34.38 7.90 -26.52
N TRP A 5 -33.42 8.14 -25.62
CA TRP A 5 -32.11 8.73 -25.91
C TRP A 5 -31.19 7.64 -26.47
N VAL A 6 -30.62 7.84 -27.66
CA VAL A 6 -29.62 6.93 -28.26
C VAL A 6 -28.22 7.38 -27.81
N GLY A 7 -27.67 6.68 -26.82
CA GLY A 7 -26.30 6.86 -26.34
C GLY A 7 -25.29 6.21 -27.29
N VAL A 8 -24.34 7.01 -27.78
CA VAL A 8 -23.19 6.56 -28.58
C VAL A 8 -22.23 5.76 -27.69
N SER A 9 -22.10 4.46 -27.96
CA SER A 9 -21.12 3.58 -27.32
C SER A 9 -19.70 3.99 -27.72
N ARG A 10 -18.91 4.46 -26.75
CA ARG A 10 -17.45 4.61 -26.89
C ARG A 10 -16.78 3.27 -26.57
N PRO A 11 -15.69 2.91 -27.26
CA PRO A 11 -14.99 1.64 -27.02
C PRO A 11 -14.33 1.65 -25.64
N ILE A 12 -14.65 0.62 -24.86
CA ILE A 12 -13.97 0.26 -23.61
C ILE A 12 -12.55 -0.16 -23.99
N VAL A 13 -11.56 0.64 -23.58
CA VAL A 13 -10.15 0.24 -23.64
C VAL A 13 -9.98 -0.95 -22.69
N ASP A 14 -9.55 -2.07 -23.26
CA ASP A 14 -9.16 -3.29 -22.55
C ASP A 14 -8.01 -2.99 -21.56
N MET A 15 -8.36 -2.77 -20.30
CA MET A 15 -7.45 -2.74 -19.15
C MET A 15 -7.45 -4.10 -18.44
N GLY A 16 -7.36 -5.20 -19.19
CA GLY A 16 -7.26 -6.54 -18.64
C GLY A 16 -5.83 -6.98 -18.36
N ARG A 17 -5.32 -6.77 -17.12
CA ARG A 17 -4.57 -7.82 -16.36
C ARG A 17 -4.18 -7.56 -14.90
N ASN A 18 -4.66 -6.51 -14.23
CA ASN A 18 -4.12 -6.17 -12.90
C ASN A 18 -5.17 -5.79 -11.83
N ALA A 19 -6.44 -5.61 -12.20
CA ALA A 19 -7.49 -5.26 -11.24
C ALA A 19 -7.98 -6.47 -10.42
N SER A 20 -7.92 -7.68 -10.98
CA SER A 20 -8.47 -8.91 -10.37
C SER A 20 -7.62 -9.50 -9.24
N THR A 21 -6.37 -9.06 -9.05
CA THR A 21 -5.53 -9.52 -7.92
C THR A 21 -5.80 -8.70 -6.64
N ILE A 22 -6.45 -7.54 -6.75
CA ILE A 22 -6.66 -6.62 -5.63
C ILE A 22 -7.98 -6.91 -4.88
N GLU A 23 -8.92 -7.63 -5.51
CA GLU A 23 -10.27 -7.83 -4.97
C GLU A 23 -10.38 -8.80 -3.78
N ALA A 24 -9.31 -9.47 -3.34
CA ALA A 24 -9.41 -10.46 -2.26
C ALA A 24 -8.45 -10.25 -1.07
N MET A 25 -7.73 -9.12 -1.00
CA MET A 25 -6.85 -8.87 0.15
C MET A 25 -7.64 -8.17 1.26
N GLN A 26 -8.25 -8.97 2.15
CA GLN A 26 -8.93 -8.44 3.35
C GLN A 26 -7.89 -7.94 4.37
N ILE A 27 -7.46 -6.69 4.21
CA ILE A 27 -6.47 -6.07 5.10
C ILE A 27 -7.20 -5.45 6.29
N THR A 28 -6.84 -5.91 7.48
CA THR A 28 -7.29 -5.32 8.75
C THR A 28 -6.14 -4.57 9.39
N PHE A 29 -6.35 -3.29 9.67
CA PHE A 29 -5.37 -2.46 10.36
C PHE A 29 -5.59 -2.54 11.87
N THR A 30 -4.52 -2.72 12.62
CA THR A 30 -4.60 -2.59 14.09
C THR A 30 -4.80 -1.13 14.48
N GLN A 31 -5.32 -0.90 15.69
CA GLN A 31 -5.39 0.44 16.25
C GLN A 31 -4.01 1.12 16.28
N HIS A 32 -2.95 0.37 16.57
CA HIS A 32 -1.59 0.90 16.52
C HIS A 32 -1.19 1.33 15.11
N ALA A 33 -1.48 0.51 14.10
CA ALA A 33 -1.22 0.88 12.70
C ALA A 33 -1.92 2.18 12.31
N LEU A 34 -3.21 2.29 12.62
CA LEU A 34 -4.02 3.46 12.33
C LEU A 34 -3.48 4.71 13.01
N ALA A 35 -3.08 4.60 14.29
CA ALA A 35 -2.44 5.70 15.01
C ALA A 35 -1.15 6.15 14.32
N ARG A 36 -0.28 5.21 13.92
CA ARG A 36 0.98 5.53 13.22
C ARG A 36 0.74 6.13 11.85
N MET A 37 -0.29 5.67 11.14
CA MET A 37 -0.70 6.23 9.86
C MET A 37 -1.15 7.68 10.02
N ALA A 38 -2.00 7.97 11.01
CA ALA A 38 -2.47 9.32 11.30
C ALA A 38 -1.31 10.24 11.72
N GLU A 39 -0.46 9.82 12.65
CA GLU A 39 0.72 10.58 13.12
C GLU A 39 1.68 10.97 11.98
N ARG A 40 1.73 10.16 10.92
CA ARG A 40 2.71 10.29 9.83
C ARG A 40 2.09 10.77 8.52
N GLY A 41 0.78 11.00 8.51
CA GLY A 41 0.03 11.33 7.29
C GLY A 41 0.17 10.26 6.21
N ILE A 42 0.09 8.98 6.59
CA ILE A 42 0.13 7.85 5.65
C ILE A 42 -1.30 7.43 5.36
N SER A 43 -1.68 7.45 4.09
CA SER A 43 -3.02 7.05 3.67
C SER A 43 -3.14 5.53 3.54
N HIS A 44 -4.37 5.03 3.61
CA HIS A 44 -4.65 3.62 3.33
C HIS A 44 -4.20 3.23 1.91
N ALA A 45 -4.46 4.09 0.91
CA ALA A 45 -4.10 3.85 -0.47
C ALA A 45 -2.60 3.58 -0.66
N GLU A 46 -1.74 4.27 0.09
CA GLU A 46 -0.29 4.08 0.00
C GLU A 46 0.17 2.77 0.63
N VAL A 47 -0.46 2.37 1.74
CA VAL A 47 -0.20 1.05 2.35
C VAL A 47 -0.66 -0.05 1.40
N LEU A 48 -1.85 0.08 0.82
CA LEU A 48 -2.40 -0.88 -0.14
C LEU A 48 -1.52 -0.98 -1.39
N ALA A 49 -1.09 0.15 -1.95
CA ALA A 49 -0.19 0.16 -3.10
C ALA A 49 1.16 -0.51 -2.78
N THR A 50 1.71 -0.24 -1.59
CA THR A 50 2.97 -0.86 -1.12
C THR A 50 2.84 -2.37 -0.93
N LEU A 51 1.69 -2.84 -0.43
CA LEU A 51 1.44 -4.27 -0.26
C LEU A 51 1.15 -4.98 -1.59
N ALA A 52 0.49 -4.30 -2.53
CA ALA A 52 0.18 -4.85 -3.85
C ALA A 52 1.41 -4.96 -4.75
N GLN A 53 2.32 -3.99 -4.68
CA GLN A 53 3.54 -3.94 -5.49
C GLN A 53 4.74 -3.51 -4.63
N PRO A 54 5.21 -4.39 -3.73
CA PRO A 54 6.35 -4.08 -2.89
C PRO A 54 7.62 -3.99 -3.75
N LEU A 55 8.42 -2.94 -3.51
CA LEU A 55 9.79 -2.86 -4.02
C LEU A 55 10.63 -4.03 -3.50
N ARG A 56 10.42 -4.38 -2.23
CA ARG A 56 11.09 -5.49 -1.56
C ARG A 56 10.19 -6.04 -0.46
N THR A 57 10.21 -7.37 -0.31
CA THR A 57 9.64 -8.05 0.86
C THR A 57 10.76 -8.75 1.63
N MET A 58 10.72 -8.68 2.96
CA MET A 58 11.71 -9.30 3.85
C MET A 58 11.01 -9.96 5.02
N ASP A 59 11.60 -11.04 5.54
CA ASP A 59 11.18 -11.58 6.83
C ASP A 59 11.61 -10.64 7.97
N ALA A 60 10.72 -10.46 8.94
CA ALA A 60 10.92 -9.70 10.16
C ALA A 60 10.79 -10.62 11.38
N GLN A 61 11.16 -10.10 12.56
CA GLN A 61 11.10 -10.88 13.80
C GLN A 61 9.66 -11.30 14.14
N ASN A 62 9.52 -12.43 14.81
CA ASN A 62 8.26 -12.98 15.31
C ASN A 62 7.25 -13.38 14.21
N GLY A 63 7.74 -13.95 13.10
CA GLY A 63 6.87 -14.45 12.02
C GLY A 63 6.21 -13.35 11.18
N ARG A 64 6.70 -12.12 11.30
CA ARG A 64 6.26 -10.97 10.50
C ARG A 64 6.97 -10.94 9.17
N LYS A 65 6.33 -10.30 8.19
CA LYS A 65 6.93 -9.86 6.94
C LYS A 65 6.95 -8.34 6.90
N GLU A 66 7.86 -7.80 6.11
CA GLU A 66 7.96 -6.37 5.83
C GLU A 66 7.87 -6.15 4.32
N ALA A 67 6.88 -5.38 3.87
CA ALA A 67 6.82 -4.84 2.53
C ALA A 67 7.34 -3.40 2.52
N GLN A 68 8.21 -3.10 1.55
CA GLN A 68 8.77 -1.77 1.36
C GLN A 68 8.28 -1.16 0.05
N GLY A 69 7.97 0.13 0.06
CA GLY A 69 7.49 0.87 -1.11
C GLY A 69 7.90 2.33 -1.05
N TRP A 70 7.93 2.99 -2.21
CA TRP A 70 8.18 4.43 -2.28
C TRP A 70 6.88 5.21 -2.15
N ILE A 71 6.90 6.24 -1.31
CA ILE A 71 5.85 7.26 -1.26
C ILE A 71 6.47 8.63 -1.51
N GLU A 72 5.67 9.56 -2.02
CA GLU A 72 6.11 10.93 -2.27
C GLU A 72 5.47 11.89 -1.27
N ARG A 73 6.31 12.73 -0.66
CA ARG A 73 5.91 13.74 0.30
C ARG A 73 6.66 15.02 0.00
N THR A 74 5.92 16.10 -0.28
CA THR A 74 6.49 17.44 -0.51
C THR A 74 7.66 17.45 -1.51
N GLY A 75 7.54 16.67 -2.59
CA GLY A 75 8.56 16.53 -3.64
C GLY A 75 9.77 15.68 -3.26
N LYS A 76 9.72 14.96 -2.13
CA LYS A 76 10.75 14.03 -1.67
C LYS A 76 10.22 12.61 -1.64
N ARG A 77 11.01 11.67 -2.16
CA ARG A 77 10.74 10.24 -1.99
C ARG A 77 11.07 9.81 -0.57
N GLN A 78 10.18 9.02 0.01
CA GLN A 78 10.35 8.42 1.32
C GLN A 78 10.07 6.92 1.22
N LEU A 79 10.82 6.13 1.98
CA LEU A 79 10.60 4.69 2.06
C LEU A 79 9.50 4.40 3.07
N LEU A 80 8.36 3.88 2.60
CA LEU A 80 7.30 3.32 3.42
C LEU A 80 7.63 1.86 3.74
N ARG A 81 7.55 1.51 5.02
CA ARG A 81 7.74 0.15 5.53
C ARG A 81 6.43 -0.32 6.16
N VAL A 82 5.87 -1.39 5.65
CA VAL A 82 4.62 -2.00 6.12
C VAL A 82 4.97 -3.36 6.70
N LEU A 83 4.95 -3.46 8.03
CA LEU A 83 5.09 -4.74 8.73
C LEU A 83 3.75 -5.46 8.76
N TYR A 84 3.74 -6.77 8.59
CA TYR A 84 2.51 -7.56 8.56
C TYR A 84 2.69 -9.00 9.01
N GLU A 85 1.64 -9.62 9.53
CA GLU A 85 1.60 -11.05 9.87
C GLU A 85 0.58 -11.76 8.98
N GLY A 86 0.71 -13.08 8.79
CA GLY A 86 -0.24 -13.89 8.01
C GLY A 86 -0.17 -13.70 6.49
N ASP A 87 -0.57 -14.72 5.74
CA ASP A 87 -0.55 -14.68 4.25
C ASP A 87 -1.82 -14.07 3.62
N VAL A 88 -2.84 -13.67 4.41
CA VAL A 88 -4.00 -12.89 3.90
C VAL A 88 -4.57 -11.91 4.96
N VAL A 89 -4.01 -11.80 6.17
CA VAL A 89 -4.47 -10.85 7.22
C VAL A 89 -3.31 -10.05 7.78
N VAL A 90 -2.91 -9.03 7.03
CA VAL A 90 -1.74 -8.19 7.28
C VAL A 90 -1.89 -7.32 8.54
N MET A 91 -1.38 -7.79 9.69
CA MET A 91 -1.36 -7.02 10.95
C MET A 91 -0.17 -6.04 11.07
N VAL A 92 -0.41 -4.74 10.88
CA VAL A 92 0.61 -3.68 11.00
C VAL A 92 0.86 -3.27 12.46
N ILE A 93 2.11 -3.31 12.93
CA ILE A 93 2.45 -3.18 14.36
C ILE A 93 3.36 -1.99 14.67
N THR A 94 4.04 -1.39 13.71
CA THR A 94 4.66 -0.06 13.86
C THR A 94 5.03 0.44 12.49
N VAL A 95 4.72 1.71 12.22
CA VAL A 95 5.26 2.41 11.05
C VAL A 95 6.26 3.45 11.54
N MET A 96 7.40 3.59 10.83
CA MET A 96 8.32 4.70 11.02
C MET A 96 9.01 5.25 9.77
N ALA A 97 8.90 6.57 9.59
CA ALA A 97 9.70 7.40 8.70
C ALA A 97 10.97 7.87 9.44
N THR A 98 12.12 7.73 8.80
CA THR A 98 13.43 8.11 9.35
C THR A 98 14.34 8.63 8.24
N SER A 99 15.18 9.61 8.57
CA SER A 99 16.20 10.18 7.68
C SER A 99 17.57 9.50 7.81
N LYS A 100 17.69 8.46 8.64
CA LYS A 100 18.98 7.79 8.93
C LYS A 100 19.31 6.73 7.87
N PHE A 101 19.39 7.12 6.60
CA PHE A 101 19.58 6.20 5.47
C PHE A 101 20.85 5.34 5.62
N GLU A 102 21.97 5.96 5.99
CA GLU A 102 23.28 5.32 6.18
C GLU A 102 23.24 4.22 7.25
N LYS A 103 22.54 4.45 8.36
CA LYS A 103 22.37 3.45 9.43
C LYS A 103 21.69 2.18 8.93
N TYR A 104 20.86 2.31 7.90
CA TYR A 104 20.10 1.21 7.32
C TYR A 104 20.65 0.78 5.95
N GLY A 105 21.85 1.26 5.56
CA GLY A 105 22.54 0.81 4.36
C GLY A 105 21.85 1.19 3.05
N VAL A 106 21.09 2.30 3.05
CA VAL A 106 20.39 2.79 1.87
C VAL A 106 20.92 4.17 1.49
N GLN A 107 20.98 4.47 0.20
CA GLN A 107 21.27 5.83 -0.31
C GLN A 107 19.95 6.50 -0.74
N PRO A 108 19.81 7.83 -0.53
CA PRO A 108 18.57 8.56 -0.76
C PRO A 108 18.15 8.65 -2.23
#